data_AF-A0A857KJR9-F1
#
_entry.id   AF-A0A857KJR9-F1
#
_cell.length_a   1.000
_cell.length_b   1.000
_cell.length_c   1.000
_cell.angle_alpha   90.00
_cell.angle_beta   90.00
_cell.angle_gamma   90.00
#
_symmetry.space_group_name_H-M   'P 1'
#
loop_
_entity.id
_entity.type
_entity.pdbx_description
1 polymer ?
#
loop_
_entity_poly.entity_id
_entity_poly.type
_entity_poly.pdbx_seq_one_letter_code
_entity_poly.pdbx_strand_id
1 'polypeptide(L)'
;MGKRFASTALALALGAGSFGIGSLGAGVAGAAPEGLGGPTGSLGTYCPAIPTDLVTRAVKRLAPPFPDRAWVVDGRGSSLDCSLNWVRLDTEGGTVASPTQILWFNRFDYVGTVTRKPTALTLVLGSWAPGQVTVRFRWPIGDDANAAPSGRADVRFQAQAGGPPKALDRIPPQAGG
;
A
#
# COMPACT_ATOMS: atom_id res chain seq x y z
N MET A 1 -60.13 7.90 4.70
CA MET A 1 -60.34 7.58 6.13
C MET A 1 -59.06 6.96 6.67
N GLY A 2 -58.14 7.65 7.35
CA GLY A 2 -58.18 8.03 8.78
C GLY A 2 -57.96 6.78 9.65
N LYS A 3 -56.93 6.63 10.52
CA LYS A 3 -56.47 7.55 11.57
C LYS A 3 -55.03 7.23 12.05
N ARG A 4 -54.31 8.29 12.46
CA ARG A 4 -53.06 8.34 13.25
C ARG A 4 -53.38 8.22 14.74
N PHE A 5 -52.46 7.74 15.60
CA PHE A 5 -52.22 8.16 17.00
C PHE A 5 -50.81 7.65 17.43
N ALA A 6 -49.78 8.50 17.64
CA ALA A 6 -49.48 9.40 18.78
C ALA A 6 -49.10 8.62 20.06
N SER A 7 -47.82 8.55 20.45
CA SER A 7 -47.05 9.53 21.27
C SER A 7 -47.20 9.30 22.78
N THR A 8 -46.08 8.99 23.45
CA THR A 8 -45.93 9.17 24.91
C THR A 8 -44.67 10.00 25.15
N ALA A 9 -44.86 11.16 25.77
CA ALA A 9 -43.83 12.09 26.21
C ALA A 9 -43.80 12.13 27.75
N LEU A 10 -42.61 12.28 28.35
CA LEU A 10 -42.37 12.71 29.73
C LEU A 10 -40.85 12.94 29.88
N ALA A 11 -40.28 14.02 30.41
CA ALA A 11 -40.76 15.29 30.95
C ALA A 11 -39.62 16.32 30.87
N LEU A 12 -39.99 17.59 30.94
CA LEU A 12 -39.13 18.77 31.05
C LEU A 12 -38.42 18.86 32.40
N ALA A 13 -37.19 19.38 32.39
CA ALA A 13 -36.64 20.17 33.49
C ALA A 13 -36.06 21.47 32.93
N LEU A 14 -36.62 22.59 33.36
CA LEU A 14 -36.16 23.96 33.10
C LEU A 14 -35.06 24.31 34.11
N GLY A 15 -33.94 24.83 33.62
CA GLY A 15 -32.91 25.48 34.44
C GLY A 15 -32.33 26.65 33.68
N ALA A 16 -32.77 27.86 34.04
CA ALA A 16 -32.27 29.13 33.54
C ALA A 16 -30.98 29.53 34.28
N GLY A 17 -29.99 30.04 33.55
CA GLY A 17 -28.77 30.59 34.12
C GLY A 17 -27.88 31.21 33.04
N SER A 18 -28.12 32.48 32.74
CA SER A 18 -27.19 33.32 31.97
C SER A 18 -26.22 33.99 32.93
N PHE A 19 -24.91 34.02 32.64
CA PHE A 19 -23.99 35.16 32.79
C PHE A 19 -22.60 34.74 32.30
N GLY A 20 -22.01 35.55 31.42
CA GLY A 20 -20.81 35.23 30.66
C GLY A 20 -19.49 35.42 31.42
N ILE A 21 -18.43 34.83 30.85
CA ILE A 21 -17.03 35.18 31.10
C ILE A 21 -16.30 34.89 29.78
N GLY A 22 -15.52 35.87 29.28
CA GLY A 22 -14.70 35.70 28.08
C GLY A 22 -13.62 34.63 28.26
N SER A 23 -13.23 34.00 27.15
CA SER A 23 -12.03 33.17 27.12
C SER A 23 -11.29 33.42 25.81
N LEU A 24 -10.06 33.89 25.97
CA LEU A 24 -9.02 33.89 24.96
C LEU A 24 -8.81 32.47 24.45
N GLY A 25 -8.45 32.36 23.18
CA GLY A 25 -8.37 31.10 22.45
C GLY A 25 -7.52 30.02 23.13
N ALA A 26 -7.95 28.78 22.90
CA ALA A 26 -7.12 27.59 23.03
C ALA A 26 -7.64 26.57 22.02
N GLY A 27 -6.82 26.33 20.99
CA GLY A 27 -6.78 25.15 20.13
C GLY A 27 -8.10 24.54 19.68
N VAL A 28 -8.47 24.78 18.42
CA VAL A 28 -9.12 23.72 17.64
C VAL A 28 -8.21 22.50 17.72
N ALA A 29 -8.66 21.45 18.40
CA ALA A 29 -8.09 20.12 18.25
C ALA A 29 -8.37 19.69 16.81
N GLY A 30 -7.48 20.11 15.90
CA GLY A 30 -7.38 19.50 14.60
C GLY A 30 -7.12 18.02 14.85
N ALA A 31 -8.07 17.18 14.47
CA ALA A 31 -7.79 15.78 14.23
C ALA A 31 -6.65 15.76 13.19
N ALA A 32 -5.43 15.56 13.67
CA ALA A 32 -4.32 15.24 12.81
C ALA A 32 -4.73 13.99 12.02
N PRO A 33 -4.46 13.92 10.70
CA PRO A 33 -4.54 12.64 10.04
C PRO A 33 -3.60 11.70 10.80
N GLU A 34 -4.09 10.51 11.16
CA GLU A 34 -3.26 9.40 11.62
C GLU A 34 -2.38 8.92 10.46
N GLY A 35 -1.44 9.77 10.06
CA GLY A 35 -0.21 9.42 9.37
C GLY A 35 0.83 9.09 10.42
N LEU A 36 0.66 7.96 11.09
CA LEU A 36 1.63 7.38 12.02
C LEU A 36 1.88 5.95 11.54
N GLY A 37 3.08 5.50 11.20
CA GLY A 37 4.37 6.13 11.06
C GLY A 37 5.23 5.06 10.39
N GLY A 38 6.11 5.46 9.47
CA GLY A 38 7.14 4.54 8.98
C GLY A 38 7.90 3.95 10.17
N PRO A 39 8.39 2.70 10.08
CA PRO A 39 9.05 2.06 11.21
C PRO A 39 10.20 2.94 11.69
N THR A 40 10.18 3.28 12.98
CA THR A 40 11.33 3.71 13.75
C THR A 40 12.39 2.62 13.62
N GLY A 41 13.32 2.83 12.69
CA GLY A 41 14.33 1.85 12.32
C GLY A 41 15.61 2.54 11.87
N SER A 42 16.55 2.62 12.81
CA SER A 42 17.96 2.96 12.63
C SER A 42 18.27 4.42 12.29
N LEU A 43 19.32 4.96 12.90
CA LEU A 43 20.05 6.14 12.42
C LEU A 43 20.81 5.76 11.13
N GLY A 44 20.06 5.30 10.13
CA GLY A 44 20.53 4.61 8.95
C GLY A 44 20.32 5.46 7.70
N THR A 45 21.31 5.39 6.81
CA THR A 45 21.34 5.92 5.45
C THR A 45 19.95 6.19 4.85
N TYR A 46 19.66 7.46 4.58
CA TYR A 46 18.50 7.83 3.76
C TYR A 46 18.78 7.39 2.32
N CYS A 47 18.15 6.32 1.87
CA CYS A 47 18.23 5.89 0.49
C CYS A 47 17.50 6.91 -0.41
N PRO A 48 18.15 7.45 -1.45
CA PRO A 48 17.47 8.33 -2.39
C PRO A 48 16.35 7.58 -3.10
N ALA A 49 15.19 8.21 -3.20
CA ALA A 49 14.07 7.66 -3.97
C ALA A 49 14.43 7.58 -5.46
N ILE A 50 13.85 6.62 -6.18
CA ILE A 50 14.03 6.51 -7.64
C ILE A 50 13.42 7.75 -8.31
N PRO A 51 14.20 8.47 -9.16
CA PRO A 51 13.71 9.58 -9.95
C PRO A 51 12.44 9.23 -10.75
N THR A 52 11.49 10.16 -10.79
CA THR A 52 10.18 9.95 -11.43
C THR A 52 10.31 9.61 -12.93
N ASP A 53 11.25 10.22 -13.64
CA ASP A 53 11.48 9.96 -15.06
C ASP A 53 11.92 8.51 -15.33
N LEU A 54 12.74 7.93 -14.45
CA LEU A 54 13.14 6.52 -14.53
C LEU A 54 11.96 5.58 -14.31
N VAL A 55 11.08 5.92 -13.36
CA VAL A 55 9.85 5.16 -13.14
C VAL A 55 8.91 5.28 -14.32
N THR A 56 8.69 6.48 -14.86
CA THR A 56 7.87 6.68 -16.07
C THR A 56 8.42 5.89 -17.26
N ARG A 57 9.73 5.88 -17.48
CA ARG A 57 10.36 5.03 -18.51
C ARG A 57 10.12 3.55 -18.26
N ALA A 58 10.16 3.10 -17.01
CA ALA A 58 9.90 1.71 -16.67
C ALA A 58 8.43 1.31 -16.89
N VAL A 59 7.48 2.14 -16.46
CA VAL A 59 6.04 1.89 -16.66
C VAL A 59 5.70 1.78 -18.15
N LYS A 60 6.32 2.60 -19.01
CA LYS A 60 6.13 2.54 -20.48
C LYS A 60 6.56 1.20 -21.12
N ARG A 61 7.31 0.35 -20.42
CA ARG A 61 7.71 -0.99 -20.89
C ARG A 61 6.67 -2.06 -20.57
N LEU A 62 5.64 -1.75 -19.79
CA LEU A 62 4.60 -2.67 -19.39
C LEU A 62 3.39 -2.55 -20.32
N ALA A 63 2.71 -3.66 -20.52
CA ALA A 63 1.33 -3.59 -21.01
C ALA A 63 0.45 -2.88 -19.96
N PRO A 64 -0.60 -2.17 -20.38
CA PRO A 64 -1.62 -1.65 -19.47
C PRO A 64 -2.22 -2.75 -18.58
N PRO A 65 -2.67 -2.43 -17.35
CA PRO A 65 -3.32 -3.42 -16.47
C PRO A 65 -4.62 -3.97 -17.05
N PHE A 66 -5.36 -3.13 -17.78
CA PHE A 66 -6.57 -3.46 -18.54
C PHE A 66 -6.65 -2.56 -19.79
N PRO A 67 -7.50 -2.88 -20.78
CA PRO A 67 -7.88 -1.92 -21.81
C PRO A 67 -8.36 -0.61 -21.16
N ASP A 68 -7.88 0.52 -21.67
CA ASP A 68 -8.25 1.87 -21.24
C ASP A 68 -7.96 2.23 -19.78
N ARG A 69 -7.09 1.48 -19.09
CA ARG A 69 -6.64 1.78 -17.73
C ARG A 69 -5.14 1.99 -17.68
N ALA A 70 -4.70 2.95 -16.88
CA ALA A 70 -3.28 3.18 -16.64
C ALA A 70 -2.78 2.50 -15.36
N TRP A 71 -1.46 2.35 -15.27
CA TRP A 71 -0.76 2.09 -14.01
C TRP A 71 -0.63 3.39 -13.22
N VAL A 72 -0.92 3.34 -11.91
CA VAL A 72 -0.66 4.42 -10.96
C VAL A 72 0.41 3.97 -9.96
N VAL A 73 1.32 4.88 -9.59
CA VAL A 73 2.35 4.57 -8.57
C VAL A 73 1.71 4.67 -7.19
N ASP A 74 1.69 3.56 -6.46
CA ASP A 74 1.13 3.47 -5.10
C ASP A 74 2.21 3.56 -4.01
N GLY A 75 3.42 3.06 -4.30
CA GLY A 75 4.48 3.03 -3.31
C GLY A 75 5.87 2.87 -3.90
N ARG A 76 6.88 3.23 -3.11
CA ARG A 76 8.30 3.10 -3.45
C ARG A 76 9.10 2.74 -2.20
N GLY A 77 10.23 2.08 -2.38
CA GLY A 77 11.16 1.83 -1.29
C GLY A 77 12.45 1.15 -1.74
N SER A 78 13.28 0.77 -0.77
CA SER A 78 14.61 0.21 -1.01
C SER A 78 15.00 -0.83 0.05
N SER A 79 16.06 -1.59 -0.24
CA SER A 79 16.82 -2.34 0.76
C SER A 79 17.58 -1.42 1.71
N LEU A 80 18.08 -1.96 2.83
CA LEU A 80 18.80 -1.20 3.87
C LEU A 80 20.07 -0.49 3.37
N ASP A 81 20.69 -1.00 2.31
CA ASP A 81 21.91 -0.49 1.67
C ASP A 81 21.64 0.20 0.32
N CYS A 82 20.37 0.42 -0.01
CA CYS A 82 19.91 1.08 -1.24
C CYS A 82 20.24 0.35 -2.55
N SER A 83 20.76 -0.89 -2.50
CA SER A 83 21.18 -1.64 -3.69
C SER A 83 20.00 -2.23 -4.47
N LEU A 84 18.89 -2.58 -3.80
CA LEU A 84 17.63 -3.00 -4.42
C LEU A 84 16.55 -1.98 -4.13
N ASN A 85 15.99 -1.37 -5.17
CA ASN A 85 14.86 -0.45 -5.08
C ASN A 85 13.63 -1.04 -5.74
N TRP A 86 12.46 -0.62 -5.30
CA TRP A 86 11.19 -1.09 -5.83
C TRP A 86 10.18 0.03 -6.00
N VAL A 87 9.26 -0.17 -6.93
CA VAL A 87 8.09 0.69 -7.15
C VAL A 87 6.87 -0.20 -7.28
N ARG A 88 5.85 0.04 -6.47
CA ARG A 88 4.55 -0.62 -6.59
C ARG A 88 3.64 0.20 -7.50
N LEU A 89 2.99 -0.51 -8.40
CA LEU A 89 1.97 0.00 -9.31
C LEU A 89 0.64 -0.67 -8.99
N ASP A 90 -0.39 0.16 -8.88
CA ASP A 90 -1.78 -0.28 -8.78
C ASP A 90 -2.53 0.08 -10.08
N THR A 91 -3.66 -0.58 -10.31
CA THR A 91 -4.53 -0.29 -11.45
C THR A 91 -5.35 0.98 -11.16
N GLU A 92 -5.39 1.91 -12.12
CA GLU A 92 -6.22 3.11 -12.02
C GLU A 92 -7.72 2.78 -11.84
N GLY A 93 -8.30 3.25 -10.73
CA GLY A 93 -9.69 2.93 -10.35
C GLY A 93 -9.90 1.47 -9.99
N GLY A 94 -8.83 0.73 -9.68
CA GLY A 94 -8.87 -0.67 -9.30
C GLY A 94 -9.47 -0.91 -7.92
N THR A 95 -9.85 -2.16 -7.69
CA THR A 95 -10.25 -2.72 -6.39
C THR A 95 -9.16 -3.63 -5.84
N VAL A 96 -9.35 -4.19 -4.64
CA VAL A 96 -8.41 -5.13 -4.00
C VAL A 96 -8.03 -6.32 -4.90
N ALA A 97 -8.94 -6.76 -5.78
CA ALA A 97 -8.70 -7.86 -6.70
C ALA A 97 -8.13 -7.42 -8.07
N SER A 98 -7.92 -6.12 -8.28
CA SER A 98 -7.33 -5.63 -9.51
C SER A 98 -5.84 -5.96 -9.59
N PRO A 99 -5.28 -6.09 -10.80
CA PRO A 99 -3.87 -6.35 -10.97
C PRO A 99 -3.01 -5.29 -10.29
N THR A 100 -1.97 -5.73 -9.60
CA THR A 100 -0.87 -4.87 -9.18
C THR A 100 0.43 -5.38 -9.81
N GLN A 101 1.44 -4.53 -9.85
CA GLN A 101 2.77 -4.92 -10.31
C GLN A 101 3.82 -4.24 -9.44
N ILE A 102 4.93 -4.93 -9.20
CA ILE A 102 6.08 -4.37 -8.49
C ILE A 102 7.27 -4.39 -9.44
N LEU A 103 7.85 -3.21 -9.67
CA LEU A 103 9.03 -3.03 -10.49
C LEU A 103 10.27 -3.13 -9.63
N TRP A 104 11.27 -3.85 -10.11
CA TRP A 104 12.59 -3.92 -9.53
C TRP A 104 13.54 -2.95 -10.21
N PHE A 105 14.33 -2.28 -9.38
CA PHE A 105 15.45 -1.46 -9.82
C PHE A 105 16.71 -1.86 -9.06
N ASN A 106 17.76 -2.19 -9.78
CA ASN A 106 19.09 -2.33 -9.20
C ASN A 106 19.71 -0.94 -9.14
N ARG A 107 19.85 -0.38 -7.93
CA ARG A 107 20.04 1.06 -7.72
C ARG A 107 18.95 1.84 -8.50
N PHE A 108 19.30 2.46 -9.61
CA PHE A 108 18.39 3.25 -10.45
C PHE A 108 18.06 2.60 -11.80
N ASP A 109 18.60 1.43 -12.08
CA ASP A 109 18.37 0.71 -13.33
C ASP A 109 17.19 -0.23 -13.19
N TYR A 110 16.15 -0.06 -14.01
CA TYR A 110 15.04 -1.00 -14.04
C TYR A 110 15.51 -2.36 -14.55
N VAL A 111 15.29 -3.40 -13.75
CA VAL A 111 15.77 -4.75 -14.03
C VAL A 111 14.64 -5.77 -14.20
N GLY A 112 13.38 -5.37 -14.04
CA GLY A 112 12.23 -6.23 -14.32
C GLY A 112 11.11 -6.06 -13.31
N THR A 113 10.27 -7.08 -13.21
CA THR A 113 9.10 -7.13 -12.33
C THR A 113 9.20 -8.27 -11.32
N VAL A 114 8.45 -8.21 -10.23
CA VAL A 114 8.36 -9.31 -9.24
C VAL A 114 7.80 -10.57 -9.88
N THR A 115 6.72 -10.42 -10.64
CA THR A 115 6.05 -11.49 -11.37
C THR A 115 6.01 -11.13 -12.86
N ARG A 116 6.07 -12.15 -13.75
CA ARG A 116 6.00 -11.92 -15.20
C ARG A 116 4.67 -11.32 -15.62
N LYS A 117 3.58 -11.82 -15.05
CA LYS A 117 2.22 -11.27 -15.21
C LYS A 117 1.82 -10.50 -13.96
N PRO A 118 1.13 -9.35 -14.10
CA PRO A 118 0.55 -8.66 -12.95
C PRO A 118 -0.35 -9.57 -12.11
N THR A 119 -0.24 -9.46 -10.79
CA THR A 119 -0.98 -10.29 -9.83
C THR A 119 -1.64 -9.41 -8.79
N ALA A 120 -2.89 -9.69 -8.44
CA ALA A 120 -3.54 -9.01 -7.32
C ALA A 120 -2.88 -9.42 -5.99
N LEU A 121 -3.27 -8.74 -4.91
CA LEU A 121 -2.96 -9.15 -3.53
C LEU A 121 -1.46 -9.34 -3.23
N THR A 122 -0.61 -8.61 -3.95
CA THR A 122 0.84 -8.62 -3.81
C THR A 122 1.28 -7.30 -3.19
N LEU A 123 2.01 -7.35 -2.07
CA LEU A 123 2.50 -6.15 -1.38
C LEU A 123 3.94 -6.31 -0.88
N VAL A 124 4.66 -5.20 -0.79
CA VAL A 124 6.01 -5.18 -0.21
C VAL A 124 5.90 -5.02 1.30
N LEU A 125 6.53 -5.92 2.05
CA LEU A 125 6.56 -5.86 3.52
C LEU A 125 7.73 -5.03 4.04
N GLY A 126 8.78 -4.84 3.24
CA GLY A 126 9.95 -4.03 3.58
C GLY A 126 11.27 -4.77 3.36
N SER A 127 12.29 -4.34 4.09
CA SER A 127 13.66 -4.85 4.02
C SER A 127 14.21 -5.08 5.43
N TRP A 128 14.88 -6.21 5.66
CA TRP A 128 15.52 -6.56 6.94
C TRP A 128 17.02 -6.86 6.80
N ALA A 129 17.57 -6.79 5.58
CA ALA A 129 18.98 -7.04 5.30
C ALA A 129 19.46 -6.22 4.08
N PRO A 130 20.77 -5.95 3.95
CA PRO A 130 21.35 -5.36 2.74
C PRO A 130 20.97 -6.13 1.47
N GLY A 131 20.54 -5.39 0.45
CA GLY A 131 20.10 -5.90 -0.85
C GLY A 131 18.85 -6.76 -0.81
N GLN A 132 18.15 -6.85 0.32
CA GLN A 132 16.98 -7.72 0.46
C GLN A 132 15.68 -6.92 0.52
N VAL A 133 14.65 -7.42 -0.15
CA VAL A 133 13.27 -6.94 -0.01
C VAL A 133 12.34 -8.16 0.11
N THR A 134 11.40 -8.16 1.06
CA THR A 134 10.39 -9.23 1.15
C THR A 134 9.07 -8.76 0.58
N VAL A 135 8.52 -9.59 -0.30
CA VAL A 135 7.19 -9.40 -0.89
C VAL A 135 6.27 -10.47 -0.34
N ARG A 136 5.08 -10.06 0.08
CA ARG A 136 4.00 -10.96 0.45
C ARG A 136 3.06 -11.14 -0.74
N PHE A 137 2.84 -12.40 -1.07
CA PHE A 137 1.79 -12.85 -1.98
C PHE A 137 0.63 -13.39 -1.16
N ARG A 138 -0.60 -13.08 -1.55
CA ARG A 138 -1.81 -13.69 -0.99
C ARG A 138 -2.71 -14.21 -2.11
N TRP A 139 -3.49 -15.24 -1.81
CA TRP A 139 -4.45 -15.81 -2.74
C TRP A 139 -5.61 -16.48 -1.98
N PRO A 140 -6.83 -16.48 -2.53
CA PRO A 140 -7.94 -17.20 -1.93
C PRO A 140 -7.71 -18.72 -1.99
N ILE A 141 -8.13 -19.43 -0.95
CA ILE A 141 -8.19 -20.90 -0.89
C ILE A 141 -9.66 -21.30 -0.73
N GLY A 142 -10.15 -22.22 -1.57
CA GLY A 142 -11.57 -22.61 -1.54
C GLY A 142 -12.49 -21.43 -1.80
N ASP A 143 -13.43 -21.18 -0.89
CA ASP A 143 -14.46 -20.13 -0.98
C ASP A 143 -14.03 -18.79 -0.34
N ASP A 144 -12.73 -18.58 -0.09
CA ASP A 144 -12.21 -17.32 0.41
C ASP A 144 -12.62 -16.13 -0.49
N ALA A 145 -13.11 -15.06 0.14
CA ALA A 145 -13.28 -13.79 -0.55
C ALA A 145 -11.91 -13.14 -0.86
N ASN A 146 -11.81 -12.45 -2.00
CA ASN A 146 -10.59 -11.70 -2.38
C ASN A 146 -10.17 -10.64 -1.33
N ALA A 147 -11.11 -10.13 -0.53
CA ALA A 147 -10.82 -9.19 0.55
C ALA A 147 -10.18 -9.87 1.79
N ALA A 148 -10.37 -11.19 1.95
CA ALA A 148 -9.91 -11.96 3.09
C ALA A 148 -9.29 -13.32 2.67
N PRO A 149 -8.23 -13.32 1.82
CA PRO A 149 -7.59 -14.56 1.40
C PRO A 149 -6.78 -15.19 2.55
N SER A 150 -6.94 -16.50 2.74
CA SER A 150 -6.24 -17.31 3.73
C SER A 150 -4.85 -17.74 3.23
N GLY A 151 -4.70 -17.94 1.91
CA GLY A 151 -3.42 -18.27 1.30
C GLY A 151 -2.43 -17.11 1.36
N ARG A 152 -1.19 -17.40 1.78
CA ARG A 152 -0.11 -16.41 1.85
C ARG A 152 1.28 -17.05 1.76
N ALA A 153 2.22 -16.32 1.18
CA ALA A 153 3.64 -16.63 1.20
C ALA A 153 4.45 -15.34 1.22
N ASP A 154 5.49 -15.31 2.05
CA ASP A 154 6.46 -14.22 2.11
C ASP A 154 7.73 -14.69 1.39
N VAL A 155 8.16 -13.94 0.39
CA VAL A 155 9.32 -14.29 -0.44
C VAL A 155 10.34 -13.18 -0.35
N ARG A 156 11.55 -13.54 0.07
CA ARG A 156 12.71 -12.64 0.08
C ARG A 156 13.35 -12.61 -1.30
N PHE A 157 13.66 -11.41 -1.76
CA PHE A 157 14.38 -11.14 -3.00
C PHE A 157 15.71 -10.50 -2.65
N GLN A 158 16.80 -11.04 -3.21
CA GLN A 158 18.15 -10.55 -3.00
C GLN A 158 18.68 -9.90 -4.28
N ALA A 159 19.20 -8.68 -4.19
CA ALA A 159 19.92 -8.04 -5.26
C ALA A 159 21.03 -8.93 -5.83
N GLN A 160 21.19 -8.88 -7.14
CA GLN A 160 22.29 -9.52 -7.86
C GLN A 160 23.08 -8.47 -8.63
N ALA A 161 24.28 -8.82 -9.07
CA ALA A 161 25.03 -7.95 -9.96
C ALA A 161 24.32 -7.84 -11.32
N GLY A 162 23.83 -6.64 -11.65
CA GLY A 162 23.41 -6.29 -13.02
C GLY A 162 22.11 -6.92 -13.55
N GLY A 163 21.22 -7.41 -12.69
CA GLY A 163 19.97 -8.03 -13.14
C GLY A 163 18.83 -8.00 -12.12
N PRO A 164 17.70 -8.66 -12.43
CA PRO A 164 16.61 -8.83 -11.47
C PRO A 164 17.12 -9.50 -10.20
N PRO A 165 16.51 -9.24 -9.04
CA PRO A 165 16.90 -9.90 -7.81
C PRO A 165 16.57 -11.40 -7.87
N LYS A 166 17.36 -12.20 -7.16
CA LYS A 166 17.11 -13.63 -6.97
C LYS A 166 16.07 -13.82 -5.87
N ALA A 167 15.01 -14.57 -6.15
CA ALA A 167 14.15 -15.08 -5.10
C ALA A 167 14.91 -16.10 -4.23
N LEU A 168 14.97 -15.86 -2.93
CA LEU A 168 15.58 -16.76 -1.95
C LEU A 168 14.60 -17.83 -1.47
N ASP A 169 13.31 -17.51 -1.49
CA ASP A 169 12.23 -18.42 -1.13
C ASP A 169 11.41 -18.76 -2.38
N ARG A 170 10.62 -19.85 -2.33
CA ARG A 170 9.81 -20.28 -3.48
C ARG A 170 8.67 -19.28 -3.71
N ILE A 171 8.58 -18.74 -4.92
CA ILE A 171 7.41 -17.98 -5.36
C ILE A 171 6.21 -18.95 -5.48
N PRO A 172 5.07 -18.64 -4.84
CA PRO A 172 3.90 -19.52 -4.91
C PRO A 172 3.42 -19.65 -6.37
N PRO A 173 3.00 -20.86 -6.81
CA PRO A 173 2.57 -21.07 -8.19
C PRO A 173 1.38 -20.18 -8.60
N GLN A 174 0.56 -19.75 -7.63
CA GLN A 174 -0.54 -18.82 -7.82
C GLN A 174 -0.10 -17.42 -8.26
N ALA A 175 1.15 -17.04 -8.01
CA ALA A 175 1.71 -15.73 -8.38
C ALA A 175 2.72 -15.80 -9.55
N GLY A 176 3.18 -16.99 -9.94
CA GLY A 176 4.35 -17.16 -10.83
C GLY A 176 4.05 -17.46 -12.31
N GLY A 177 2.82 -17.21 -12.78
CA GLY A 177 2.35 -17.59 -14.13
C GLY A 177 2.85 -16.76 -15.30
#